data_AF-A0A183U7W5-F1
#
_entry.id   AF-A0A183U7W5-F1
#
_cell.length_a   1.000
_cell.length_b   1.000
_cell.length_c   1.000
_cell.angle_alpha   90.00
_cell.angle_beta   90.00
_cell.angle_gamma   90.00
#
_symmetry.space_group_name_H-M   'P 1'
#
loop_
_entity.id
_entity.type
_entity.pdbx_description
1 polymer ?
#
loop_
_entity_poly.entity_id
_entity_poly.type
_entity_poly.pdbx_seq_one_letter_code
_entity_poly.pdbx_strand_id
1 'polypeptide(L)'
;KFPKFEIYVPGGFKVIHRDVAARNCLLGKEFEVKISDFGMSEADANVIKLDKLRNMPIKWLAPETLRQGIFTTKTDVWSFGVLIWEIFSHCRTDPFPGETNTQAKDKVSRAISGIF
;
A
#
# COMPACT_ATOMS: atom_id res chain seq x y z
N LYS A 1 -23.37 -0.05 4.32
CA LYS A 1 -22.13 -0.80 4.66
C LYS A 1 -21.05 -0.33 3.70
N PHE A 2 -19.90 0.13 4.18
CA PHE A 2 -18.78 0.46 3.30
C PHE A 2 -18.24 -0.82 2.64
N PRO A 3 -17.89 -0.81 1.34
CA PRO A 3 -17.28 -1.95 0.70
C PRO A 3 -15.93 -2.28 1.37
N LYS A 4 -15.69 -3.56 1.61
CA LYS A 4 -14.44 -4.05 2.17
C LYS A 4 -13.44 -4.17 1.01
N PHE A 5 -12.38 -3.36 1.02
CA PHE A 5 -11.26 -3.53 0.08
C PHE A 5 -10.40 -4.70 0.55
N GLU A 6 -10.43 -5.81 -0.21
CA GLU A 6 -9.59 -6.99 -0.01
C GLU A 6 -9.21 -7.56 -1.38
N ILE A 7 -7.98 -8.08 -1.48
CA ILE A 7 -7.45 -8.65 -2.72
C ILE A 7 -7.51 -10.18 -2.62
N TYR A 8 -7.99 -10.79 -3.70
CA TYR A 8 -8.12 -12.24 -3.82
C TYR A 8 -7.45 -12.72 -5.10
N VAL A 9 -6.82 -13.88 -5.03
CA VAL A 9 -6.25 -14.61 -6.19
C VAL A 9 -7.14 -15.81 -6.54
N PRO A 10 -6.97 -16.45 -7.73
CA PRO A 10 -7.71 -17.65 -8.09
C PRO A 10 -7.69 -18.70 -6.96
N GLY A 11 -8.85 -19.28 -6.67
CA GLY A 11 -9.05 -20.15 -5.49
C GLY A 11 -9.69 -19.44 -4.28
N GLY A 12 -9.85 -18.11 -4.33
CA GLY A 12 -10.54 -17.35 -3.27
C GLY A 12 -9.65 -17.07 -2.05
N PHE A 13 -8.35 -17.30 -2.17
CA PHE A 13 -7.39 -17.01 -1.10
C PHE A 13 -7.22 -15.50 -0.95
N LYS A 14 -7.29 -15.05 0.30
CA LYS A 14 -7.00 -13.68 0.68
C LYS A 14 -5.52 -13.39 0.50
N VAL A 15 -5.19 -12.22 -0.03
CA VAL A 15 -3.82 -11.80 -0.27
C VAL A 15 -3.49 -10.52 0.49
N ILE A 16 -2.29 -10.48 1.06
CA ILE A 16 -1.61 -9.26 1.48
C ILE A 16 -0.65 -8.88 0.35
N HIS A 17 -0.91 -7.80 -0.36
CA HIS A 17 -0.18 -7.43 -1.57
C HIS A 17 1.17 -6.77 -1.27
N ARG A 18 1.22 -5.92 -0.24
CA ARG A 18 2.41 -5.16 0.22
C ARG A 18 2.97 -4.12 -0.77
N ASP A 19 2.34 -3.94 -1.94
CA ASP A 19 2.80 -2.98 -2.97
C ASP A 19 1.65 -2.44 -3.82
N VAL A 20 0.52 -2.09 -3.19
CA VAL A 20 -0.57 -1.43 -3.91
C VAL A 20 -0.14 0.00 -4.26
N ALA A 21 -0.01 0.27 -5.56
CA ALA A 21 0.40 1.56 -6.11
C ALA A 21 -0.09 1.70 -7.56
N ALA A 22 -0.11 2.93 -8.10
CA ALA A 22 -0.55 3.18 -9.47
C ALA A 22 0.30 2.43 -10.51
N ARG A 23 1.62 2.33 -10.29
CA ARG A 23 2.56 1.56 -11.14
C ARG A 23 2.21 0.07 -11.27
N ASN A 24 1.50 -0.48 -10.29
CA ASN A 24 1.11 -1.88 -10.22
C ASN A 24 -0.36 -2.10 -10.61
N CYS A 25 -1.01 -1.08 -11.21
CA CYS A 25 -2.34 -1.17 -11.78
C CYS A 25 -2.25 -1.23 -13.31
N LEU A 26 -2.88 -2.24 -13.91
CA LEU A 26 -3.01 -2.39 -15.35
C LEU A 26 -4.36 -1.85 -15.81
N LEU A 27 -4.37 -1.14 -16.94
CA LEU A 27 -5.58 -0.63 -17.58
C LEU A 27 -5.91 -1.48 -18.81
N GLY A 28 -7.06 -2.14 -18.79
CA GLY A 28 -7.58 -2.90 -19.93
C GLY A 28 -8.32 -2.03 -20.95
N LYS A 29 -8.83 -2.69 -22.00
CA LYS A 29 -9.47 -2.01 -23.15
C LYS A 29 -10.73 -1.22 -22.79
N GLU A 30 -11.47 -1.66 -21.77
CA GLU A 30 -12.74 -1.07 -21.33
C GLU A 30 -12.59 -0.24 -20.05
N PHE A 31 -11.45 0.43 -19.86
CA PHE A 31 -11.09 1.13 -18.63
C PHE A 31 -11.15 0.28 -17.36
N GLU A 32 -11.09 -1.06 -17.50
CA GLU A 32 -10.98 -1.96 -16.37
C GLU A 32 -9.60 -1.82 -15.73
N VAL A 33 -9.58 -1.59 -14.41
CA VAL A 33 -8.34 -1.53 -13.64
C VAL A 33 -8.14 -2.87 -12.93
N LYS A 34 -6.96 -3.47 -13.13
CA LYS A 34 -6.56 -4.73 -12.48
C LYS A 34 -5.28 -4.52 -11.69
N ILE A 35 -5.27 -5.00 -10.44
CA ILE A 35 -4.06 -5.02 -9.62
C ILE A 35 -3.13 -6.11 -10.15
N SER A 36 -1.84 -5.81 -10.19
CA SER A 36 -0.77 -6.66 -10.73
C SER A 36 0.49 -6.58 -9.87
N ASP A 37 1.55 -7.28 -10.28
CA ASP A 37 2.82 -7.41 -9.55
C ASP A 37 2.69 -7.97 -8.12
N PHE A 38 2.47 -9.28 -8.08
CA PHE A 38 2.41 -10.04 -6.83
C PHE A 38 3.80 -10.47 -6.32
N GLY A 39 4.90 -9.89 -6.83
CA GLY A 39 6.26 -10.31 -6.46
C GLY A 39 6.60 -10.14 -4.98
N MET A 40 5.89 -9.24 -4.29
CA MET A 40 5.95 -9.07 -2.84
C MET A 40 4.69 -9.57 -2.14
N SER A 41 3.76 -10.26 -2.79
CA SER A 41 2.52 -10.67 -2.12
C SER A 41 2.71 -11.89 -1.23
N GLU A 42 1.76 -12.11 -0.33
CA GLU A 42 1.62 -13.34 0.44
C GLU A 42 0.15 -13.76 0.46
N ALA A 43 -0.11 -15.03 0.19
CA ALA A 43 -1.46 -15.59 0.16
C ALA A 43 -1.73 -16.36 1.46
N ASP A 44 -3.00 -16.40 1.86
CA ASP A 44 -3.48 -17.16 3.02
C ASP A 44 -2.81 -16.79 4.37
N ALA A 45 -2.30 -15.55 4.45
CA ALA A 45 -1.72 -14.98 5.67
C ALA A 45 -2.61 -13.87 6.24
N ASN A 46 -2.78 -13.86 7.56
CA ASN A 46 -3.49 -12.79 8.27
C ASN A 46 -2.56 -11.62 8.62
N VAL A 47 -1.32 -11.92 8.97
CA VAL A 47 -0.31 -10.96 9.41
C VAL A 47 1.06 -11.43 8.94
N ILE A 48 1.87 -10.52 8.43
CA ILE A 48 3.30 -10.74 8.12
C ILE A 48 4.10 -9.74 8.93
N LYS A 49 5.23 -10.15 9.48
CA LYS A 49 6.16 -9.27 10.18
C LYS A 49 7.54 -9.37 9.54
N LEU A 50 8.09 -8.23 9.13
CA LEU A 50 9.46 -8.13 8.62
C LEU A 50 10.36 -7.42 9.64
N ASP A 51 11.56 -7.94 9.86
CA ASP A 51 12.53 -7.31 10.76
C ASP A 51 13.13 -6.02 10.17
N LYS A 52 13.20 -5.93 8.85
CA LYS A 52 13.74 -4.78 8.11
C LYS A 52 12.92 -4.50 6.86
N LEU A 53 12.65 -3.22 6.59
CA LEU A 53 11.91 -2.75 5.42
C LEU A 53 12.84 -2.42 4.23
N ARG A 54 13.87 -3.24 4.00
CA ARG A 54 14.80 -3.01 2.87
C ARG A 54 14.04 -3.18 1.56
N ASN A 55 14.24 -2.26 0.62
CA ASN A 55 13.60 -2.23 -0.70
C ASN A 55 12.06 -2.18 -0.69
N MET A 56 11.46 -1.73 0.41
CA MET A 56 10.00 -1.57 0.50
C MET A 56 9.57 -0.19 -0.01
N PRO A 57 8.34 -0.05 -0.54
CA PRO A 57 7.80 1.20 -1.09
C PRO A 57 7.39 2.17 0.03
N ILE A 58 8.37 2.69 0.80
CA ILE A 58 8.16 3.41 2.08
C ILE A 58 7.02 4.44 2.04
N LYS A 59 6.89 5.21 0.95
CA LYS A 59 5.90 6.28 0.83
C LYS A 59 4.44 5.80 0.69
N TRP A 60 4.24 4.52 0.39
CA TRP A 60 2.93 3.86 0.30
C TRP A 60 2.57 3.06 1.55
N LEU A 61 3.49 2.91 2.51
CA LEU A 61 3.30 2.01 3.64
C LEU A 61 2.50 2.64 4.78
N ALA A 62 1.71 1.79 5.44
CA ALA A 62 0.94 2.15 6.61
C ALA A 62 1.83 2.47 7.83
N PRO A 63 1.36 3.27 8.79
CA PRO A 63 2.13 3.64 9.99
C PRO A 63 2.62 2.44 10.81
N GLU A 64 1.79 1.41 10.99
CA GLU A 64 2.13 0.17 11.69
C GLU A 64 3.21 -0.62 10.94
N THR A 65 3.21 -0.60 9.61
CA THR A 65 4.28 -1.17 8.80
C THR A 65 5.57 -0.40 9.01
N LEU A 66 5.54 0.92 8.91
CA LEU A 66 6.71 1.79 9.05
C LEU A 66 7.37 1.69 10.44
N ARG A 67 6.57 1.43 11.48
CA ARG A 67 7.02 1.35 12.88
C ARG A 67 7.44 -0.05 13.29
N GLN A 68 6.68 -1.07 12.90
CA GLN A 68 6.78 -2.42 13.46
C GLN A 68 7.07 -3.50 12.41
N GLY A 69 7.12 -3.14 11.12
CA GLY A 69 7.29 -4.10 10.03
C GLY A 69 6.07 -4.98 9.81
N ILE A 70 4.90 -4.60 10.34
CA ILE A 70 3.67 -5.38 10.26
C ILE A 70 2.94 -5.09 8.94
N PHE A 71 2.56 -6.14 8.23
CA PHE A 71 1.68 -6.08 7.07
C PHE A 71 0.43 -6.92 7.33
N THR A 72 -0.71 -6.39 6.91
CA THR A 72 -2.00 -7.07 6.94
C THR A 72 -2.82 -6.59 5.74
N THR A 73 -3.99 -7.17 5.50
CA THR A 73 -4.90 -6.59 4.49
C THR A 73 -5.35 -5.16 4.81
N LYS A 74 -5.20 -4.68 6.06
CA LYS A 74 -5.47 -3.28 6.42
C LYS A 74 -4.35 -2.34 5.99
N THR A 75 -3.12 -2.83 5.91
CA THR A 75 -2.01 -2.04 5.38
C THR A 75 -2.17 -1.83 3.88
N ASP A 76 -2.76 -2.79 3.16
CA ASP A 76 -3.13 -2.60 1.74
C ASP A 76 -4.28 -1.59 1.57
N VAL A 77 -5.20 -1.45 2.54
CA VAL A 77 -6.22 -0.40 2.53
C VAL A 77 -5.57 0.99 2.63
N TRP A 78 -4.53 1.15 3.44
CA TRP A 78 -3.76 2.39 3.49
C TRP A 78 -3.10 2.69 2.14
N SER A 79 -2.38 1.71 1.58
CA SER A 79 -1.74 1.86 0.26
C SER A 79 -2.75 2.12 -0.86
N PHE A 80 -3.97 1.57 -0.77
CA PHE A 80 -5.08 1.91 -1.66
C PHE A 80 -5.50 3.38 -1.55
N GLY A 81 -5.49 3.97 -0.34
CA GLY A 81 -5.69 5.41 -0.16
C GLY A 81 -4.61 6.25 -0.84
N VAL A 82 -3.35 5.80 -0.78
CA VAL A 82 -2.23 6.43 -1.51
C VAL A 82 -2.41 6.28 -3.02
N LEU A 83 -2.85 5.11 -3.52
CA LEU A 83 -3.21 4.90 -4.92
C LEU A 83 -4.31 5.86 -5.40
N ILE A 84 -5.36 6.07 -4.60
CA ILE A 84 -6.41 7.06 -4.92
C ILE A 84 -5.77 8.45 -5.05
N TRP A 85 -4.90 8.83 -4.12
CA TRP A 85 -4.18 10.11 -4.20
C TRP A 85 -3.33 10.20 -5.47
N GLU A 86 -2.63 9.13 -5.88
CA GLU A 86 -1.88 9.09 -7.14
C GLU A 86 -2.79 9.38 -8.33
N ILE A 87 -3.95 8.71 -8.41
CA ILE A 87 -4.94 8.89 -9.48
C ILE A 87 -5.41 10.35 -9.55
N PHE A 88 -5.84 10.93 -8.43
CA PHE A 88 -6.32 12.32 -8.39
C PHE A 88 -5.21 13.36 -8.60
N SER A 89 -3.96 12.98 -8.36
CA SER A 89 -2.78 13.79 -8.66
C SER A 89 -2.24 13.56 -10.08
N HIS A 90 -2.96 12.80 -10.90
CA HIS A 90 -2.59 12.41 -12.26
C HIS A 90 -1.21 11.74 -12.35
N CYS A 91 -0.82 11.00 -11.32
CA CYS A 91 0.47 10.31 -11.21
C CYS A 91 1.68 11.21 -11.56
N ARG A 92 1.59 12.52 -11.31
CA ARG A 92 2.64 13.49 -11.70
C ARG A 92 3.93 13.32 -10.91
N THR A 93 3.82 12.85 -9.68
CA THR A 93 4.94 12.61 -8.78
C THR A 93 4.63 11.41 -7.90
N ASP A 94 5.66 10.82 -7.32
CA ASP A 94 5.49 9.94 -6.17
C ASP A 94 4.80 10.68 -5.01
N PRO A 95 4.15 9.95 -4.08
CA PRO A 95 3.68 10.51 -2.82
C PRO A 95 4.80 11.25 -2.10
N PHE A 96 4.46 12.30 -1.33
CA PHE A 96 5.44 13.16 -0.67
C PHE A 96 6.52 13.69 -1.65
N PRO A 97 6.15 14.56 -2.60
CA PRO A 97 7.08 15.08 -3.61
C PRO A 97 8.22 15.87 -2.97
N GLY A 98 9.44 15.64 -3.44
CA GLY A 98 10.66 16.27 -2.91
C GLY A 98 11.18 15.68 -1.59
N GLU A 99 10.44 14.77 -0.97
CA GLU A 99 10.85 14.15 0.30
C GLU A 99 11.58 12.83 0.09
N THR A 100 12.60 12.60 0.92
CA THR A 100 13.22 11.28 1.08
C THR A 100 12.28 10.31 1.80
N ASN A 101 12.57 9.00 1.70
CA ASN A 101 11.82 7.97 2.45
C ASN A 101 11.83 8.21 3.97
N THR A 102 12.94 8.71 4.52
CA THR A 102 13.06 9.06 5.94
C THR A 102 12.12 10.20 6.30
N GLN A 103 12.11 11.29 5.51
CA GLN A 103 11.24 12.44 5.77
C GLN A 103 9.74 12.07 5.62
N ALA A 104 9.39 11.27 4.62
CA ALA A 104 8.02 10.79 4.44
C ALA A 104 7.57 9.94 5.65
N LYS A 105 8.41 9.01 6.11
CA LYS A 105 8.16 8.20 7.31
C LYS A 105 7.95 9.08 8.55
N ASP A 106 8.78 10.10 8.75
CA ASP A 106 8.66 11.01 9.89
C ASP A 106 7.36 11.80 9.85
N LYS A 107 6.94 12.28 8.68
CA LYS A 107 5.67 13.00 8.49
C LYS A 107 4.48 12.11 8.82
N VAL A 108 4.44 10.89 8.30
CA VAL A 108 3.38 9.90 8.61
C VAL A 108 3.35 9.62 10.12
N SER A 109 4.51 9.45 10.74
CA SER A 109 4.61 9.17 12.18
C SER A 109 4.08 10.32 13.03
N ARG A 110 4.44 11.57 12.71
CA ARG A 110 3.96 12.77 13.42
C ARG A 110 2.46 12.97 13.26
N ALA A 111 1.92 12.76 12.06
CA ALA A 111 0.49 12.94 11.80
C ALA A 111 -0.35 11.99 12.67
N ILE A 112 0.07 10.73 12.82
CA ILE A 112 -0.63 9.76 13.67
C ILE A 112 -0.47 10.09 15.16
N SER A 113 0.72 10.52 15.58
CA SER A 113 0.96 10.94 16.98
C SER A 113 0.24 12.23 17.39
N GLY A 114 -0.27 13.02 16.45
CA GLY A 114 -1.08 14.21 16.75
C GLY A 114 -2.59 13.96 16.73
N ILE A 115 -3.02 12.74 16.38
CA ILE A 115 -4.44 12.35 16.27
C ILE A 115 -4.88 11.50 17.48
N PHE A 116 -3.94 11.01 18.29
CA PHE A 116 -4.15 10.28 19.54
C PHE A 116 -3.31 10.91 20.66
#